data_AF-A0A942TI73-F1
#
_entry.id   AF-A0A942TI73-F1
#
_cell.length_a   1.000
_cell.length_b   1.000
_cell.length_c   1.000
_cell.angle_alpha   90.00
_cell.angle_beta   90.00
_cell.angle_gamma   90.00
#
_symmetry.space_group_name_H-M   'P 1'
#
loop_
_entity.id
_entity.type
_entity.pdbx_description
1 polymer ?
#
loop_
_entity_poly.entity_id
_entity_poly.type
_entity_poly.pdbx_seq_one_letter_code
_entity_poly.pdbx_strand_id
1 'polypeptide(L)'
;MKARFTLVIILLLILSFIITPRSMASWAHSFVVWEGYAYVISDEIVEDIDKEIGHVTKYSDKEGSYWGNFSNTYQKGTKYFSIFGTSTDEAIAVQTPDGTYVKAIREGEYRSEWPLPGVIACIIVLLALILGIIIFRWRRGLNK
;
A
#
# COMPACT_ATOMS: atom_id res chain seq x y z
N MET A 1 -5.30 -37.16 26.45
CA MET A 1 -4.04 -36.68 25.83
C MET A 1 -4.16 -36.45 24.32
N LYS A 2 -4.69 -37.39 23.52
CA LYS A 2 -4.79 -37.28 22.05
C LYS A 2 -5.46 -35.99 21.54
N ALA A 3 -6.60 -35.59 22.11
CA ALA A 3 -7.31 -34.36 21.72
C ALA A 3 -6.55 -33.05 22.01
N ARG A 4 -5.66 -33.03 23.02
CA ARG A 4 -4.81 -31.86 23.33
C ARG A 4 -3.67 -31.74 22.32
N PHE A 5 -3.16 -32.87 21.83
CA PHE A 5 -2.10 -32.91 20.82
C PHE A 5 -2.62 -32.50 19.43
N THR A 6 -3.82 -32.97 19.05
CA THR A 6 -4.47 -32.55 17.79
C THR A 6 -4.77 -31.05 17.76
N LEU A 7 -5.19 -30.46 18.88
CA LEU A 7 -5.46 -29.02 18.99
C LEU A 7 -4.19 -28.18 18.79
N VAL A 8 -3.06 -28.63 19.34
CA VAL A 8 -1.76 -27.96 19.17
C VAL A 8 -1.28 -28.02 17.72
N ILE A 9 -1.46 -29.16 17.03
CA ILE A 9 -1.10 -29.28 15.62
C ILE A 9 -1.96 -28.36 14.75
N ILE A 10 -3.27 -28.27 15.01
CA ILE A 10 -4.16 -27.34 14.29
C ILE A 10 -3.74 -25.89 14.53
N LEU A 11 -3.39 -25.53 15.77
CA LEU A 11 -2.91 -24.19 16.10
C LEU A 11 -1.60 -23.85 15.37
N LEU A 12 -0.65 -24.79 15.30
CA LEU A 12 0.62 -24.61 14.59
C LEU A 12 0.42 -24.49 13.07
N LEU A 13 -0.52 -25.25 12.49
CA LEU A 13 -0.87 -25.13 11.07
C LEU A 13 -1.52 -23.77 10.77
N ILE A 14 -2.43 -23.29 11.63
CA ILE A 14 -3.01 -21.95 11.50
C ILE A 14 -1.93 -20.88 11.60
N LEU A 15 -0.98 -21.01 12.54
CA LEU A 15 0.11 -20.05 12.71
C LEU A 15 1.04 -20.00 11.50
N SER A 16 1.23 -21.13 10.80
CA SER A 16 2.05 -21.19 9.58
C SER A 16 1.46 -20.41 8.40
N PHE A 17 0.13 -20.25 8.32
CA PHE A 17 -0.53 -19.41 7.32
C PHE A 17 -0.46 -17.91 7.61
N ILE A 18 -0.07 -17.51 8.83
CA ILE A 18 0.07 -16.10 9.21
C ILE A 18 1.43 -15.53 8.75
N ILE A 19 2.43 -16.39 8.57
CA ILE A 19 3.78 -15.98 8.17
C ILE A 19 3.87 -15.98 6.64
N THR A 20 3.38 -14.91 6.00
CA THR A 20 3.65 -14.68 4.58
C THR A 20 5.09 -14.21 4.40
N PRO A 21 5.90 -14.84 3.52
CA PRO A 21 7.24 -14.33 3.23
C PRO A 21 7.13 -12.92 2.64
N ARG A 22 7.82 -11.95 3.27
CA ARG A 22 7.98 -10.61 2.73
C ARG A 22 9.05 -10.72 1.64
N SER A 23 8.65 -10.72 0.37
CA SER A 23 9.63 -10.61 -0.71
C SER A 23 10.38 -9.29 -0.56
N MET A 24 11.72 -9.33 -0.55
CA MET A 24 12.53 -8.13 -0.75
C MET A 24 12.52 -7.82 -2.23
N ALA A 25 11.56 -7.01 -2.66
CA ALA A 25 11.51 -6.45 -3.98
C ALA A 25 12.09 -5.02 -3.94
N SER A 26 12.66 -4.54 -5.05
CA SER A 26 12.97 -3.12 -5.25
C SER A 26 12.38 -2.62 -6.56
N TRP A 27 11.79 -1.42 -6.54
CA TRP A 27 11.27 -0.79 -7.75
C TRP A 27 12.33 -0.64 -8.84
N ALA A 28 11.92 -0.80 -10.10
CA ALA A 28 12.79 -0.65 -11.26
C ALA A 28 13.09 0.82 -11.63
N HIS A 29 12.22 1.75 -11.22
CA HIS A 29 12.30 3.17 -11.56
C HIS A 29 11.99 4.06 -10.36
N SER A 30 12.52 5.28 -10.37
CA SER A 30 12.11 6.36 -9.47
C SER A 30 10.77 6.94 -9.94
N PHE A 31 9.82 7.13 -9.03
CA PHE A 31 8.52 7.67 -9.35
C PHE A 31 7.89 8.44 -8.17
N VAL A 32 6.90 9.24 -8.53
CA VAL A 32 5.95 9.88 -7.60
C VAL A 32 4.55 9.43 -7.95
N VAL A 33 3.65 9.50 -6.98
CA VAL A 33 2.22 9.28 -7.14
C VAL A 33 1.52 10.61 -6.86
N TRP A 34 0.60 10.96 -7.73
CA TRP A 34 -0.28 12.11 -7.58
C TRP A 34 -1.68 11.73 -8.04
N GLU A 35 -2.70 12.03 -7.22
CA GLU A 35 -4.12 11.75 -7.52
C GLU A 35 -4.40 10.32 -8.01
N GLY A 36 -3.68 9.34 -7.44
CA GLY A 36 -3.86 7.92 -7.76
C GLY A 36 -3.15 7.43 -9.03
N TYR A 37 -2.31 8.25 -9.67
CA TYR A 37 -1.50 7.86 -10.83
C TYR A 37 -0.01 7.91 -10.53
N ALA A 38 0.73 6.96 -11.09
CA ALA A 38 2.19 6.92 -11.02
C ALA A 38 2.80 7.76 -12.13
N TYR A 39 3.81 8.55 -11.78
CA TYR A 39 4.61 9.37 -12.67
C TYR A 39 6.08 9.01 -12.49
N VAL A 40 6.68 8.45 -13.53
CA VAL A 40 8.09 8.04 -13.56
C VAL A 40 8.96 9.27 -13.75
N ILE A 41 9.98 9.42 -12.89
CA ILE A 41 10.93 10.53 -12.97
C ILE A 41 11.82 10.34 -14.20
N SER A 42 11.98 11.41 -14.96
CA SER A 42 12.91 11.49 -16.08
C SER A 42 14.08 12.42 -15.75
N ASP A 43 15.12 12.40 -16.60
CA ASP A 43 16.26 13.31 -16.50
C ASP A 43 16.01 14.68 -17.15
N GLU A 44 14.80 14.94 -17.67
CA GLU A 44 14.44 16.19 -18.33
C GLU A 44 14.15 17.29 -17.29
N ILE A 45 14.93 18.37 -17.33
CA ILE A 45 14.68 19.57 -16.52
C ILE A 45 13.59 20.41 -17.19
N VAL A 46 12.67 20.95 -16.39
CA VAL A 46 11.56 21.79 -16.84
C VAL A 46 11.69 23.18 -16.24
N GLU A 47 11.63 24.21 -17.07
CA GLU A 47 11.67 25.61 -16.62
C GLU A 47 10.29 26.28 -16.64
N ASP A 48 9.40 25.84 -17.53
CA ASP A 48 8.07 26.43 -17.73
C ASP A 48 7.03 25.90 -16.72
N ILE A 49 7.24 26.23 -15.45
CA ILE A 49 6.36 25.85 -14.34
C ILE A 49 5.13 26.75 -14.30
N ASP A 50 3.92 26.15 -14.24
CA ASP A 50 2.65 26.87 -14.15
C ASP A 50 2.23 27.10 -12.69
N LYS A 51 1.70 26.08 -12.00
CA LYS A 51 1.24 26.22 -10.61
C LYS A 51 1.47 24.96 -9.79
N GLU A 52 1.53 25.13 -8.47
CA GLU A 52 1.59 24.00 -7.53
C GLU A 52 0.28 23.22 -7.56
N ILE A 53 0.36 21.90 -7.69
CA ILE A 53 -0.79 20.98 -7.78
C ILE A 53 -0.82 19.95 -6.64
N GLY A 54 0.24 19.88 -5.83
CA GLY A 54 0.31 18.94 -4.72
C GLY A 54 1.70 18.83 -4.13
N HIS A 55 1.86 17.86 -3.23
CA HIS A 55 3.15 17.52 -2.64
C HIS A 55 3.16 16.06 -2.16
N VAL A 56 4.35 15.51 -1.93
CA VAL A 56 4.56 14.19 -1.34
C VAL A 56 4.00 14.17 0.08
N THR A 57 2.98 13.34 0.31
CA THR A 57 2.43 13.07 1.64
C THR A 57 3.13 11.89 2.34
N LYS A 58 3.70 10.96 1.56
CA LYS A 58 4.36 9.75 2.07
C LYS A 58 5.62 9.43 1.26
N TYR A 59 6.73 9.23 1.96
CA TYR A 59 7.98 8.71 1.41
C TYR A 59 8.26 7.30 1.94
N SER A 60 8.82 6.44 1.09
CA SER A 60 9.40 5.14 1.45
C SER A 60 10.25 4.64 0.29
N ASP A 61 11.48 4.24 0.55
CA ASP A 61 12.38 3.56 -0.40
C ASP A 61 12.14 2.04 -0.46
N LYS A 62 11.31 1.51 0.45
CA LYS A 62 10.92 0.10 0.49
C LYS A 62 9.76 -0.14 -0.46
N GLU A 63 9.90 -1.14 -1.33
CA GLU A 63 8.84 -1.53 -2.24
C GLU A 63 7.57 -1.99 -1.49
N GLY A 64 6.43 -1.54 -2.03
CA GLY A 64 5.11 -1.83 -1.51
C GLY A 64 4.06 -0.88 -2.10
N SER A 65 2.84 -1.01 -1.59
CA SER A 65 1.73 -0.12 -1.92
C SER A 65 1.50 0.89 -0.80
N TYR A 66 1.45 2.17 -1.16
CA TYR A 66 1.28 3.29 -0.23
C TYR A 66 0.10 4.16 -0.65
N TRP A 67 -0.58 4.84 0.28
CA TRP A 67 -1.66 5.77 -0.08
C TRP A 67 -1.20 7.22 -0.17
N GLY A 68 -2.07 8.01 -0.80
CA GLY A 68 -1.88 9.44 -1.01
C GLY A 68 -0.81 9.71 -2.06
N ASN A 69 -0.27 10.93 -1.99
CA ASN A 69 0.83 11.34 -2.85
C ASN A 69 2.12 10.70 -2.34
N PHE A 70 2.44 9.54 -2.90
CA PHE A 70 3.57 8.73 -2.51
C PHE A 70 4.82 9.10 -3.33
N SER A 71 6.02 8.92 -2.78
CA SER A 71 7.25 8.90 -3.57
C SER A 71 8.22 7.86 -3.03
N ASN A 72 8.90 7.18 -3.95
CA ASN A 72 10.00 6.29 -3.60
C ASN A 72 11.38 6.95 -3.55
N THR A 73 11.46 8.22 -3.94
CA THR A 73 12.73 8.94 -4.11
C THR A 73 12.73 10.25 -3.35
N TYR A 74 11.62 10.99 -3.38
CA TYR A 74 11.52 12.33 -2.80
C TYR A 74 10.89 12.33 -1.41
N GLN A 75 11.41 13.19 -0.54
CA GLN A 75 10.94 13.28 0.83
C GLN A 75 9.54 13.90 0.94
N LYS A 76 8.89 13.64 2.09
CA LYS A 76 7.61 14.26 2.41
C LYS A 76 7.72 15.79 2.34
N GLY A 77 6.76 16.43 1.68
CA GLY A 77 6.73 17.87 1.45
C GLY A 77 7.32 18.32 0.12
N THR A 78 8.01 17.45 -0.63
CA THR A 78 8.42 17.76 -2.01
C THR A 78 7.20 18.10 -2.85
N LYS A 79 7.25 19.22 -3.56
CA LYS A 79 6.12 19.80 -4.28
C LYS A 79 6.01 19.28 -5.70
N TYR A 80 4.78 19.23 -6.20
CA TYR A 80 4.41 18.90 -7.57
C TYR A 80 3.80 20.12 -8.24
N PHE A 81 4.06 20.28 -9.53
CA PHE A 81 3.58 21.41 -10.32
C PHE A 81 3.04 20.95 -11.67
N SER A 82 2.07 21.69 -12.20
CA SER A 82 1.73 21.62 -13.63
C SER A 82 2.81 22.30 -14.47
N ILE A 83 2.91 21.87 -15.73
CA ILE A 83 3.84 22.41 -16.72
C ILE A 83 3.03 23.17 -17.77
N PHE A 84 3.45 24.37 -18.18
CA PHE A 84 2.74 25.12 -19.20
C PHE A 84 2.62 24.31 -20.51
N GLY A 85 1.42 24.30 -21.07
CA GLY A 85 1.14 23.61 -22.34
C GLY A 85 1.18 22.08 -22.29
N THR A 86 1.39 21.46 -21.11
CA THR A 86 1.39 20.00 -20.94
C THR A 86 0.26 19.60 -19.99
N SER A 87 -0.52 18.60 -20.38
CA SER A 87 -1.57 18.07 -19.50
C SER A 87 -0.96 17.33 -18.33
N THR A 88 -1.55 17.45 -17.13
CA THR A 88 -1.16 16.62 -15.98
C THR A 88 -1.47 15.14 -16.21
N ASP A 89 -2.31 14.79 -17.18
CA ASP A 89 -2.52 13.41 -17.63
C ASP A 89 -1.34 12.84 -18.44
N GLU A 90 -0.39 13.69 -18.84
CA GLU A 90 0.81 13.32 -19.59
C GLU A 90 2.06 13.43 -18.72
N ALA A 91 2.26 14.58 -18.07
CA ALA A 91 3.41 14.81 -17.20
C ALA A 91 3.15 15.89 -16.15
N ILE A 92 3.94 15.83 -15.07
CA ILE A 92 4.01 16.86 -14.02
C ILE A 92 5.47 17.23 -13.77
N ALA A 93 5.70 18.37 -13.14
CA ALA A 93 7.03 18.75 -12.65
C ALA A 93 7.16 18.45 -11.15
N VAL A 94 8.31 17.92 -10.74
CA VAL A 94 8.64 17.63 -9.34
C VAL A 94 9.83 18.49 -8.92
N GLN A 95 9.67 19.21 -7.81
CA GLN A 95 10.75 20.05 -7.29
C GLN A 95 11.83 19.22 -6.62
N THR A 96 13.08 19.40 -7.05
CA THR A 96 14.25 18.73 -6.48
C THR A 96 14.79 19.50 -5.27
N PRO A 97 15.61 18.88 -4.39
CA PRO A 97 16.17 19.53 -3.21
C PRO A 97 17.04 20.76 -3.49
N ASP A 98 17.67 20.83 -4.65
CA ASP A 98 18.46 21.95 -5.16
C ASP A 98 17.62 23.07 -5.78
N GLY A 99 16.29 22.91 -5.81
CA GLY A 99 15.35 23.93 -6.26
C GLY A 99 15.05 23.91 -7.76
N THR A 100 15.62 22.97 -8.51
CA THR A 100 15.25 22.72 -9.92
C THR A 100 13.96 21.92 -10.01
N TYR A 101 13.45 21.74 -11.23
CA TYR A 101 12.25 20.97 -11.49
C TYR A 101 12.55 19.91 -12.55
N VAL A 102 12.21 18.67 -12.25
CA VAL A 102 12.35 17.56 -13.18
C VAL A 102 10.99 17.09 -13.65
N LYS A 103 10.91 16.64 -14.90
CA LYS A 103 9.69 16.10 -15.49
C LYS A 103 9.44 14.68 -14.99
N ALA A 104 8.21 14.42 -14.59
CA ALA A 104 7.73 13.10 -14.26
C ALA A 104 6.60 12.73 -15.23
N ILE A 105 6.78 11.65 -15.97
CA ILE A 105 5.89 11.21 -17.06
C ILE A 105 4.90 10.20 -16.50
N ARG A 106 3.62 10.40 -16.78
CA ARG A 106 2.57 9.49 -16.29
C ARG A 106 2.71 8.12 -16.94
N GLU A 107 2.72 7.08 -16.11
CA GLU A 107 2.79 5.69 -16.56
C GLU A 107 1.41 5.01 -16.50
N GLY A 108 0.63 5.29 -15.46
CA GLY A 108 -0.70 4.68 -15.29
C GLY A 108 -1.24 4.78 -13.88
N GLU A 109 -2.35 4.10 -13.63
CA GLU A 109 -2.99 4.04 -12.31
C GLU A 109 -2.08 3.36 -11.28
N TYR A 110 -1.90 4.02 -10.14
CA TYR A 110 -1.18 3.46 -9.00
C TYR A 110 -2.15 2.76 -8.05
N ARG A 111 -2.19 1.42 -8.14
CA ARG A 111 -3.00 0.60 -7.23
C ARG A 111 -2.39 0.59 -5.84
N SER A 112 -2.95 1.43 -4.98
CA SER A 112 -2.66 1.39 -3.56
C SER A 112 -3.60 0.40 -2.88
N GLU A 113 -3.05 -0.71 -2.38
CA GLU A 113 -3.82 -1.69 -1.62
C GLU A 113 -4.26 -1.07 -0.29
N TRP A 114 -5.57 -0.91 -0.08
CA TRP A 114 -6.12 -0.71 1.26
C TRP A 114 -5.96 -2.01 2.06
N PRO A 115 -5.65 -2.00 3.37
CA PRO A 115 -5.32 -3.22 4.14
C PRO A 115 -6.56 -4.08 4.44
N LEU A 116 -7.71 -3.66 3.93
CA LEU A 116 -9.03 -4.06 4.39
C LEU A 116 -9.38 -5.52 4.05
N PRO A 117 -9.04 -6.12 2.89
CA PRO A 117 -9.53 -7.45 2.57
C PRO A 117 -9.02 -8.54 3.54
N GLY A 118 -7.71 -8.54 3.83
CA GLY A 118 -7.09 -9.58 4.66
C GLY A 118 -7.47 -9.50 6.14
N VAL A 119 -7.44 -8.30 6.72
CA VAL A 119 -7.75 -8.09 8.14
C VAL A 119 -9.23 -8.34 8.42
N ILE A 120 -10.13 -7.89 7.54
CA ILE A 120 -11.57 -8.13 7.68
C ILE A 120 -11.89 -9.63 7.56
N ALA A 121 -11.27 -10.34 6.60
CA ALA A 121 -11.43 -11.78 6.46
C ALA A 121 -11.01 -12.52 7.74
N CYS A 122 -9.89 -12.14 8.35
CA CYS A 122 -9.44 -12.71 9.63
C CYS A 122 -10.44 -12.46 10.77
N ILE A 123 -11.00 -11.25 10.87
CA ILE A 123 -12.01 -10.91 11.89
C ILE A 123 -13.28 -11.75 11.68
N ILE A 124 -13.75 -11.90 10.44
CA ILE A 124 -14.94 -12.72 10.12
C ILE A 124 -14.73 -14.18 10.51
N VAL A 125 -13.57 -14.76 10.18
CA VAL A 125 -13.24 -16.15 10.54
C VAL A 125 -13.19 -16.32 12.07
N LEU A 126 -12.57 -15.39 12.80
CA LEU A 126 -12.53 -15.43 14.26
C LEU A 126 -13.92 -15.36 14.89
N LEU A 127 -14.80 -14.47 14.40
CA LEU A 127 -16.17 -14.36 14.88
C LEU A 127 -16.98 -15.64 14.61
N ALA A 128 -16.83 -16.24 13.42
CA ALA A 128 -17.50 -17.50 13.07
C ALA A 128 -17.05 -18.66 13.97
N LEU A 129 -15.77 -18.74 14.30
CA LEU A 129 -15.23 -19.76 15.23
C LEU A 129 -15.77 -19.56 16.66
N ILE A 130 -15.80 -18.32 17.16
CA ILE A 130 -16.37 -18.00 18.48
C ILE A 130 -17.84 -18.40 18.53
N LEU A 131 -18.62 -18.06 17.49
CA LEU A 131 -20.04 -18.41 17.40
C LEU A 131 -20.24 -19.94 17.37
N GLY A 132 -19.43 -20.67 16.59
CA GLY A 132 -19.46 -22.12 16.54
C GLY A 132 -19.20 -22.77 17.92
N ILE A 133 -18.27 -22.22 18.70
CA ILE A 133 -17.98 -22.67 20.07
C ILE A 133 -19.18 -22.40 20.99
N ILE A 134 -19.80 -21.23 20.90
CA ILE A 134 -20.99 -20.87 21.70
C ILE A 134 -22.14 -21.84 21.41
N ILE A 135 -22.45 -22.06 20.13
CA ILE A 135 -23.52 -22.98 19.70
C ILE A 135 -23.23 -24.41 20.18
N PHE A 136 -21.99 -24.88 20.04
CA PHE A 136 -21.59 -26.21 20.49
C PHE A 136 -21.74 -26.40 22.01
N ARG A 137 -21.37 -25.37 22.79
CA ARG A 137 -21.54 -25.40 24.25
C ARG A 137 -23.01 -25.36 24.66
N TRP A 138 -23.83 -24.55 23.98
CA TRP A 138 -25.26 -24.48 24.23
C TRP A 138 -25.97 -25.80 23.92
N ARG A 139 -25.69 -26.43 22.77
CA ARG A 139 -26.23 -27.76 22.42
C ARG A 139 -25.85 -28.85 23.43
N ARG A 140 -24.61 -28.84 23.94
CA ARG A 140 -24.20 -29.79 25.00
C ARG A 140 -24.81 -29.49 26.37
N GLY A 141 -25.23 -28.26 26.64
CA GLY A 141 -25.96 -27.90 27.85
C GLY A 141 -27.42 -28.33 27.85
N LEU A 142 -28.07 -28.36 26.67
CA LEU A 142 -29.45 -28.83 26.50
C LEU A 142 -29.60 -30.36 26.51
N ASN A 143 -28.52 -31.09 26.21
CA ASN A 143 -28.51 -32.56 26.18
C ASN A 143 -28.05 -33.19 27.52
N LYS A 144 -28.08 -32.44 28.62
CA LYS A 144 -27.88 -32.92 29.99
C LYS A 144 -29.19 -32.81 30.74
#